data_AF-G1XEJ5-F1
#
_entry.id   AF-G1XEJ5-F1
#
_cell.length_a   1.000
_cell.length_b   1.000
_cell.length_c   1.000
_cell.angle_alpha   90.00
_cell.angle_beta   90.00
_cell.angle_gamma   90.00
#
_symmetry.space_group_name_H-M   'P 1'
#
loop_
_entity.id
_entity.type
_entity.pdbx_description
1 polymer ?
#
loop_
_entity_poly.entity_id
_entity_poly.type
_entity_poly.pdbx_seq_one_letter_code
_entity_poly.pdbx_strand_id
1 'polypeptide(L)'
;MWVAHFAPSLLLARFAPSTPLWALAFAGALPDFLFFALNIAGLESSHNHSVPSTVTISGYTLTGSSTDCLPYHASYPYTHSTFGQLAIALAFAVTITLLYRLPLISLATLVLATLSHLPLDIAISRDESGAGREYTKPIWKRDATVPLLDYPWGTFTSDFGIFVFAILFHARTVYPPEEYEQKRGQPNITASSSSNEKNSQGGVRVLEKKDLTYGYFGVILFAAVIQAHFSFFAAPAEEWWIAGVFMAEIVGFVGVLHWLEGYTRVGAKVEDTKKTN
;
A
#
# COMPACT_ATOMS: atom_id res chain seq x y z
N MET A 1 11.20 0.15 4.04
CA MET A 1 10.25 -0.60 3.19
C MET A 1 9.57 0.37 2.27
N TRP A 2 9.05 -0.06 1.12
CA TRP A 2 8.36 0.84 0.20
C TRP A 2 6.94 0.39 -0.14
N VAL A 3 6.77 -0.53 -1.08
CA VAL A 3 5.42 -0.93 -1.53
C VAL A 3 4.63 -1.72 -0.48
N ALA A 4 5.31 -2.28 0.51
CA ALA A 4 4.67 -3.03 1.59
C ALA A 4 3.83 -2.16 2.53
N HIS A 5 4.10 -0.84 2.63
CA HIS A 5 3.29 0.08 3.45
C HIS A 5 1.84 0.20 2.94
N PHE A 6 1.58 -0.17 1.69
CA PHE A 6 0.23 -0.21 1.11
C PHE A 6 -0.52 -1.52 1.41
N ALA A 7 0.17 -2.57 1.87
CA ALA A 7 -0.41 -3.89 2.08
C ALA A 7 -1.49 -3.90 3.19
N PRO A 8 -1.26 -3.29 4.38
CA PRO A 8 -2.28 -3.25 5.43
C PRO A 8 -3.57 -2.56 4.98
N SER A 9 -3.48 -1.54 4.15
CA SER A 9 -4.62 -0.83 3.57
C SER A 9 -5.52 -1.73 2.72
N LEU A 10 -4.92 -2.61 1.91
CA LEU A 10 -5.63 -3.58 1.08
C LEU A 10 -6.39 -4.62 1.92
N LEU A 11 -5.79 -5.05 3.04
CA LEU A 11 -6.42 -5.94 4.02
C LEU A 11 -7.55 -5.22 4.77
N LEU A 12 -7.30 -4.00 5.23
CA LEU A 12 -8.23 -3.21 6.05
C LEU A 12 -9.45 -2.72 5.27
N ALA A 13 -9.36 -2.58 3.95
CA ALA A 13 -10.48 -2.19 3.09
C ALA A 13 -11.73 -3.08 3.26
N ARG A 14 -11.55 -4.34 3.69
CA ARG A 14 -12.66 -5.26 4.02
C ARG A 14 -13.48 -4.84 5.22
N PHE A 15 -12.86 -4.20 6.21
CA PHE A 15 -13.53 -3.79 7.45
C PHE A 15 -14.18 -2.41 7.35
N ALA A 16 -13.77 -1.61 6.36
CA ALA A 16 -14.34 -0.29 6.13
C ALA A 16 -14.62 -0.05 4.63
N PRO A 17 -15.61 -0.77 4.05
CA PRO A 17 -15.92 -0.69 2.61
C PRO A 17 -16.44 0.69 2.16
N SER A 18 -16.90 1.52 3.10
CA SER A 18 -17.27 2.92 2.84
C SER A 18 -16.06 3.83 2.68
N THR A 19 -14.88 3.44 3.17
CA THR A 19 -13.66 4.24 3.06
C THR A 19 -13.08 4.08 1.66
N PRO A 20 -12.76 5.18 0.96
CA PRO A 20 -12.08 5.11 -0.31
C PRO A 20 -10.73 4.39 -0.19
N LEU A 21 -10.42 3.50 -1.14
CA LEU A 21 -9.18 2.71 -1.11
C LEU A 21 -7.95 3.62 -1.17
N TRP A 22 -8.02 4.74 -1.89
CA TRP A 22 -6.94 5.71 -1.97
C TRP A 22 -6.59 6.31 -0.61
N ALA A 23 -7.59 6.56 0.25
CA ALA A 23 -7.39 7.16 1.56
C ALA A 23 -6.74 6.17 2.51
N LEU A 24 -7.17 4.89 2.46
CA LEU A 24 -6.50 3.81 3.19
C LEU A 24 -5.07 3.61 2.69
N ALA A 25 -4.86 3.56 1.38
CA ALA A 25 -3.54 3.39 0.78
C ALA A 25 -2.58 4.52 1.18
N PHE A 26 -3.04 5.77 1.10
CA PHE A 26 -2.24 6.92 1.50
C PHE A 26 -1.96 6.93 3.01
N ALA A 27 -2.93 6.50 3.85
CA ALA A 27 -2.71 6.38 5.30
C ALA A 27 -1.50 5.48 5.62
N GLY A 28 -1.38 4.33 4.95
CA GLY A 28 -0.28 3.40 5.15
C GLY A 28 1.09 3.97 4.78
N ALA A 29 1.16 4.79 3.73
CA ALA A 29 2.40 5.43 3.26
C ALA A 29 2.58 6.87 3.77
N LEU A 30 1.70 7.35 4.66
CA LEU A 30 1.69 8.73 5.13
C LEU A 30 2.96 9.10 5.92
N PRO A 31 3.51 8.23 6.79
CA PRO A 31 4.77 8.51 7.48
C PRO A 31 5.93 8.78 6.51
N ASP A 32 6.10 7.95 5.48
CA ASP A 32 7.12 8.14 4.45
C ASP A 32 6.92 9.45 3.68
N PHE A 33 5.68 9.72 3.24
CA PHE A 33 5.37 10.95 2.50
C PHE A 33 5.73 12.20 3.31
N LEU A 34 5.35 12.23 4.60
CA LEU A 34 5.67 13.34 5.48
C LEU A 34 7.16 13.42 5.80
N PHE A 35 7.86 12.28 5.90
CA PHE A 35 9.31 12.28 6.09
C PHE A 35 10.00 13.01 4.94
N PHE A 36 9.67 12.69 3.68
CA PHE A 36 10.26 13.40 2.53
C PHE A 36 9.88 14.88 2.52
N ALA A 37 8.64 15.22 2.85
CA ALA A 37 8.21 16.61 2.90
C ALA A 37 8.98 17.41 3.98
N LEU A 38 9.16 16.82 5.16
CA LEU A 38 9.91 17.44 6.26
C LEU A 38 11.40 17.45 6.01
N ASN A 39 11.95 16.47 5.28
CA ASN A 39 13.33 16.44 4.84
C ASN A 39 13.63 17.58 3.87
N ILE A 40 12.76 17.78 2.86
CA ILE A 40 12.85 18.93 1.95
C ILE A 40 12.77 20.27 2.72
N ALA A 41 11.98 20.32 3.80
CA ALA A 41 11.88 21.50 4.66
C ALA A 41 13.04 21.66 5.66
N GLY A 42 13.96 20.70 5.75
CA GLY A 42 15.08 20.68 6.70
C GLY A 42 14.68 20.43 8.16
N LEU A 43 13.49 19.85 8.40
CA LEU A 43 12.97 19.52 9.73
C LEU A 43 13.29 18.06 10.15
N GLU A 44 13.54 17.19 9.18
CA GLU A 44 14.03 15.82 9.38
C GLU A 44 15.23 15.58 8.44
N SER A 45 16.06 14.56 8.72
CA SER A 45 17.24 14.28 7.89
C SER A 45 17.56 12.79 7.86
N SER A 46 17.86 12.25 6.68
CA SER A 46 18.70 11.05 6.57
C SER A 46 20.16 11.46 6.84
N HIS A 47 20.94 10.71 7.61
CA HIS A 47 22.40 10.90 7.64
C HIS A 47 23.05 9.88 6.71
N ASN A 48 23.82 10.37 5.75
CA ASN A 48 24.71 9.56 4.93
C ASN A 48 25.84 8.95 5.77
N HIS A 49 25.78 7.65 6.03
CA HIS A 49 26.96 6.88 6.41
C HIS A 49 27.39 6.03 5.22
N SER A 50 28.21 6.65 4.37
CA SER A 50 28.73 6.12 3.12
C SER A 50 29.76 4.99 3.29
N VAL A 51 29.42 3.95 4.06
CA VAL A 51 30.24 2.73 4.18
C VAL A 51 29.55 1.61 3.41
N PRO A 52 30.01 1.27 2.18
CA PRO A 52 29.43 0.19 1.42
C PRO A 52 29.53 -1.13 2.18
N SER A 53 28.42 -1.85 2.28
CA SER A 53 28.36 -3.15 2.94
C SER A 53 28.87 -4.22 1.98
N THR A 54 29.87 -5.01 2.38
CA THR A 54 30.39 -6.12 1.57
C THR A 54 30.18 -7.43 2.29
N VAL A 55 29.63 -8.42 1.59
CA VAL A 55 29.41 -9.76 2.14
C VAL A 55 29.80 -10.79 1.08
N THR A 56 30.48 -11.85 1.50
CA THR A 56 30.93 -12.92 0.61
C THR A 56 30.11 -14.18 0.88
N ILE A 57 29.37 -14.65 -0.13
CA ILE A 57 28.56 -15.87 -0.06
C ILE A 57 29.10 -16.85 -1.11
N SER A 58 29.54 -18.03 -0.68
CA SER A 58 30.03 -19.09 -1.58
C SER A 58 31.13 -18.65 -2.54
N GLY A 59 32.04 -17.75 -2.10
CA GLY A 59 33.14 -17.22 -2.91
C GLY A 59 32.78 -16.04 -3.82
N TYR A 60 31.51 -15.62 -3.87
CA TYR A 60 31.07 -14.42 -4.58
C TYR A 60 30.97 -13.26 -3.59
N THR A 61 31.71 -12.18 -3.85
CA THR A 61 31.62 -10.94 -3.08
C THR A 61 30.49 -10.08 -3.63
N LEU A 62 29.42 -9.96 -2.86
CA LEU A 62 28.32 -9.05 -3.12
C LEU A 62 28.65 -7.73 -2.42
N THR A 63 28.86 -6.69 -3.20
CA THR A 63 28.98 -5.32 -2.69
C THR A 63 27.58 -4.72 -2.73
N GLY A 64 26.99 -4.50 -1.56
CA GLY A 64 25.76 -3.73 -1.44
C GLY A 64 26.02 -2.30 -1.87
N SER A 65 25.07 -1.72 -2.59
CA SER A 65 24.98 -0.27 -2.71
C SER A 65 24.97 0.33 -1.30
N SER A 66 25.62 1.49 -1.10
CA SER A 66 25.36 2.34 0.06
C SER A 66 23.95 2.90 -0.09
N THR A 67 22.93 2.04 0.00
CA THR A 67 21.53 2.48 0.02
C THR A 67 21.31 3.15 1.37
N ASP A 68 21.85 4.37 1.50
CA ASP A 68 21.66 5.34 2.58
C ASP A 68 20.20 5.86 2.63
N CYS A 69 19.34 5.25 1.81
CA CYS A 69 17.89 5.42 1.78
C CYS A 69 17.20 4.58 2.87
N LEU A 70 17.94 3.68 3.52
CA LEU A 70 17.39 2.87 4.58
C LEU A 70 17.41 3.63 5.92
N PRO A 71 16.32 3.58 6.70
CA PRO A 71 16.06 4.35 7.93
C PRO A 71 17.12 4.21 9.05
N TYR A 72 18.16 3.41 8.87
CA TYR A 72 19.11 3.02 9.91
C TYR A 72 19.93 4.19 10.50
N HIS A 73 19.99 5.33 9.81
CA HIS A 73 20.70 6.53 10.25
C HIS A 73 19.91 7.84 10.05
N ALA A 74 18.58 7.78 9.95
CA ALA A 74 17.76 8.98 9.83
C ALA A 74 17.30 9.53 11.19
N SER A 75 17.32 10.86 11.32
CA SER A 75 16.69 11.61 12.40
C SER A 75 15.33 12.09 11.93
N TYR A 76 14.29 11.35 12.33
CA TYR A 76 12.88 11.60 11.98
C TYR A 76 11.96 11.54 13.22
N PRO A 77 12.17 12.46 14.18
CA PRO A 77 11.47 12.43 15.47
C PRO A 77 9.95 12.64 15.33
N TYR A 78 9.47 13.14 14.20
CA TYR A 78 8.06 13.48 13.99
C TYR A 78 7.32 12.42 13.18
N THR A 79 7.95 11.83 12.15
CA THR A 79 7.23 10.94 11.22
C THR A 79 7.39 9.47 11.56
N HIS A 80 8.47 9.09 12.24
CA HIS A 80 8.80 7.70 12.54
C HIS A 80 9.02 7.43 14.03
N SER A 81 8.60 8.34 14.91
CA SER A 81 8.45 8.02 16.34
C SER A 81 7.06 7.46 16.62
N THR A 82 6.92 6.60 17.63
CA THR A 82 5.62 6.04 18.03
C THR A 82 4.58 7.14 18.30
N PHE A 83 4.98 8.20 19.00
CA PHE A 83 4.11 9.34 19.29
C PHE A 83 3.78 10.14 18.02
N GLY A 84 4.78 10.41 17.19
CA GLY A 84 4.63 11.13 15.94
C GLY A 84 3.66 10.46 14.97
N GLN A 85 3.83 9.15 14.75
CA GLN A 85 2.92 8.36 13.92
C GLN A 85 1.49 8.34 14.48
N LEU A 86 1.32 8.22 15.80
CA LEU A 86 -0.02 8.29 16.41
C LEU A 86 -0.69 9.65 16.17
N ALA A 87 0.06 10.74 16.32
CA ALA A 87 -0.45 12.09 16.08
C ALA A 87 -0.84 12.30 14.61
N ILE A 88 0.03 11.89 13.67
CA ILE A 88 -0.23 11.92 12.23
C ILE A 88 -1.46 11.07 11.87
N ALA A 89 -1.53 9.85 12.39
CA ALA A 89 -2.63 8.91 12.16
C ALA A 89 -3.97 9.49 12.59
N LEU A 90 -4.05 10.05 13.80
CA LEU A 90 -5.26 10.68 14.32
C LEU A 90 -5.67 11.91 13.51
N ALA A 91 -4.72 12.80 13.21
CA ALA A 91 -4.98 14.01 12.45
C ALA A 91 -5.53 13.68 11.05
N PHE A 92 -4.88 12.75 10.34
CA PHE A 92 -5.32 12.32 9.02
C PHE A 92 -6.68 11.61 9.07
N ALA A 93 -6.85 10.63 9.97
CA ALA A 93 -8.07 9.85 10.08
C ALA A 93 -9.30 10.71 10.43
N VAL A 94 -9.16 11.65 11.39
CA VAL A 94 -10.24 12.59 11.74
C VAL A 94 -10.60 13.46 10.55
N THR A 95 -9.60 14.04 9.87
CA THR A 95 -9.82 14.91 8.71
C THR A 95 -10.60 14.19 7.61
N ILE A 96 -10.14 13.01 7.19
CA ILE A 96 -10.82 12.22 6.15
C ILE A 96 -12.22 11.79 6.61
N THR A 97 -12.37 11.37 7.86
CA THR A 97 -13.67 10.95 8.40
C THR A 97 -14.69 12.08 8.37
N LEU A 98 -14.28 13.31 8.75
CA LEU A 98 -15.15 14.48 8.72
C LEU A 98 -15.49 14.92 7.28
N LEU A 99 -14.49 14.98 6.39
CA LEU A 99 -14.68 15.41 5.01
C LEU A 99 -15.61 14.48 4.22
N TYR A 100 -15.48 13.16 4.43
CA TYR A 100 -16.28 12.15 3.73
C TYR A 100 -17.47 11.62 4.53
N ARG A 101 -17.71 12.17 5.74
CA ARG A 101 -18.76 11.73 6.68
C ARG A 101 -18.75 10.21 6.90
N LEU A 102 -17.56 9.67 7.12
CA LEU A 102 -17.35 8.22 7.25
C LEU A 102 -17.75 7.72 8.65
N PRO A 103 -18.11 6.43 8.79
CA PRO A 103 -18.39 5.83 10.09
C PRO A 103 -17.11 5.71 10.95
N LEU A 104 -17.28 5.54 12.27
CA LEU A 104 -16.17 5.38 13.22
C LEU A 104 -15.24 4.20 12.88
N ILE A 105 -15.76 3.14 12.26
CA ILE A 105 -14.93 2.02 11.80
C ILE A 105 -13.90 2.47 10.76
N SER A 106 -14.26 3.41 9.86
CA SER A 106 -13.34 4.00 8.89
C SER A 106 -12.21 4.75 9.59
N LEU A 107 -12.53 5.56 10.61
CA LEU A 107 -11.54 6.26 11.43
C LEU A 107 -10.55 5.27 12.04
N ALA A 108 -11.04 4.20 12.67
CA ALA A 108 -10.19 3.16 13.25
C ALA A 108 -9.30 2.49 12.19
N THR A 109 -9.84 2.15 11.02
CA THR A 109 -9.04 1.54 9.94
C THR A 109 -7.99 2.48 9.37
N LEU A 110 -8.25 3.80 9.28
CA LEU A 110 -7.25 4.77 8.82
C LEU A 110 -6.12 4.93 9.85
N VAL A 111 -6.46 4.95 11.14
CA VAL A 111 -5.46 4.95 12.23
C VAL A 111 -4.61 3.68 12.17
N LEU A 112 -5.24 2.51 12.07
CA LEU A 112 -4.53 1.22 12.00
C LEU A 112 -3.67 1.11 10.73
N ALA A 113 -4.15 1.61 9.59
CA ALA A 113 -3.37 1.64 8.36
C ALA A 113 -2.11 2.50 8.55
N THR A 114 -2.22 3.68 9.13
CA THR A 114 -1.05 4.53 9.41
C THR A 114 -0.10 3.89 10.42
N LEU A 115 -0.63 3.37 11.54
CA LEU A 115 0.19 2.74 12.58
C LEU A 115 0.81 1.40 12.18
N SER A 116 0.31 0.77 11.11
CA SER A 116 0.92 -0.45 10.56
C SER A 116 2.32 -0.22 9.99
N HIS A 117 2.69 1.05 9.78
CA HIS A 117 4.05 1.46 9.46
C HIS A 117 5.05 1.06 10.56
N LEU A 118 4.72 1.26 11.84
CA LEU A 118 5.59 0.85 12.97
C LEU A 118 6.00 -0.62 12.95
N PRO A 119 5.10 -1.62 12.93
CA PRO A 119 5.50 -3.02 12.94
C PRO A 119 6.21 -3.45 11.64
N LEU A 120 5.88 -2.85 10.50
CA LEU A 120 6.59 -3.08 9.24
C LEU A 120 8.02 -2.56 9.33
N ASP A 121 8.18 -1.34 9.84
CA ASP A 121 9.48 -0.78 10.17
C ASP A 121 10.20 -1.70 11.14
N ILE A 122 9.66 -2.01 12.33
CA ILE A 122 10.33 -2.86 13.33
C ILE A 122 10.79 -4.21 12.75
N ALA A 123 9.98 -4.83 11.88
CA ALA A 123 10.32 -6.10 11.25
C ALA A 123 11.58 -6.02 10.37
N ILE A 124 11.87 -4.84 9.80
CA ILE A 124 12.98 -4.60 8.85
C ILE A 124 14.02 -3.60 9.40
N SER A 125 13.70 -2.91 10.49
CA SER A 125 14.20 -1.60 10.90
C SER A 125 13.63 -1.17 12.26
N ARG A 126 14.22 -1.60 13.37
CA ARG A 126 14.72 -0.67 14.41
C ARG A 126 15.15 -1.36 15.70
N ASP A 127 16.26 -0.84 16.21
CA ASP A 127 16.58 -0.79 17.63
C ASP A 127 16.09 0.59 18.14
N GLU A 128 15.06 0.62 18.99
CA GLU A 128 14.44 1.85 19.53
C GLU A 128 14.97 2.24 20.93
N SER A 129 16.01 1.60 21.41
CA SER A 129 16.69 2.04 22.62
C SER A 129 17.87 2.90 22.16
N GLY A 130 18.21 4.11 22.61
CA GLY A 130 17.88 5.01 23.71
C GLY A 130 18.99 6.09 23.70
N ALA A 131 18.81 7.24 24.36
CA ALA A 131 19.86 8.25 24.40
C ALA A 131 21.09 7.75 25.21
N GLY A 132 22.22 7.53 24.55
CA GLY A 132 23.55 7.49 25.20
C GLY A 132 24.15 6.14 25.60
N ARG A 133 23.76 5.02 24.99
CA ARG A 133 24.54 3.76 25.07
C ARG A 133 24.84 3.22 23.68
N GLU A 134 25.99 2.59 23.50
CA GLU A 134 26.32 1.91 22.24
C GLU A 134 25.32 0.77 21.99
N TYR A 135 24.36 1.04 21.09
CA TYR A 135 23.42 0.07 20.55
C TYR A 135 24.09 -0.69 19.42
N THR A 136 25.01 -1.58 19.78
CA THR A 136 25.64 -2.45 18.80
C THR A 136 24.67 -3.59 18.49
N LYS A 137 23.80 -3.36 17.49
CA LYS A 137 23.37 -4.31 16.43
C LYS A 137 21.86 -4.67 16.41
N PRO A 138 21.11 -4.35 15.32
CA PRO A 138 19.74 -4.87 15.07
C PRO A 138 19.66 -6.41 15.14
N ILE A 139 18.44 -6.99 15.17
CA ILE A 139 18.22 -8.44 15.32
C ILE A 139 19.00 -9.27 14.28
N TRP A 140 19.18 -8.77 13.05
CA TRP A 140 19.99 -9.42 12.00
C TRP A 140 21.50 -9.19 12.12
N LYS A 141 21.93 -8.21 12.92
CA LYS A 141 23.33 -8.04 13.31
C LYS A 141 23.68 -8.79 14.62
N ARG A 142 22.77 -9.58 15.23
CA ARG A 142 23.12 -10.44 16.40
C ARG A 142 24.17 -11.50 16.07
N ASP A 143 24.33 -11.85 14.80
CA ASP A 143 25.47 -12.59 14.27
C ASP A 143 25.76 -12.06 12.86
N ALA A 144 27.04 -11.93 12.48
CA ALA A 144 27.47 -11.40 11.18
C ALA A 144 27.10 -12.29 9.96
N THR A 145 26.14 -13.19 10.11
CA THR A 145 25.86 -14.30 9.20
C THR A 145 24.51 -14.21 8.49
N VAL A 146 23.62 -13.27 8.82
CA VAL A 146 22.30 -13.18 8.14
C VAL A 146 21.85 -11.74 7.80
N PRO A 147 22.55 -11.03 6.90
CA PRO A 147 22.13 -9.71 6.40
C PRO A 147 21.10 -9.82 5.27
N LEU A 148 20.18 -10.79 5.30
CA LEU A 148 19.31 -11.07 4.15
C LEU A 148 18.52 -9.83 3.70
N LEU A 149 18.06 -9.02 4.66
CA LEU A 149 17.28 -7.79 4.41
C LEU A 149 18.12 -6.53 4.16
N ASP A 150 19.44 -6.57 4.41
CA ASP A 150 20.36 -5.46 4.10
C ASP A 150 20.76 -5.48 2.60
N TYR A 151 20.30 -6.47 1.83
CA TYR A 151 20.53 -6.56 0.40
C TYR A 151 19.33 -6.08 -0.41
N PRO A 152 19.56 -5.39 -1.55
CA PRO A 152 18.54 -5.02 -2.51
C PRO A 152 17.53 -6.14 -2.81
N TRP A 153 18.03 -7.37 -3.01
CA TRP A 153 17.18 -8.52 -3.31
C TRP A 153 16.30 -8.95 -2.13
N GLY A 154 16.81 -8.87 -0.90
CA GLY A 154 16.05 -9.21 0.29
C GLY A 154 14.93 -8.21 0.53
N THR A 155 15.26 -6.91 0.53
CA THR A 155 14.28 -5.82 0.64
C THR A 155 13.25 -5.88 -0.48
N PHE A 156 13.69 -6.11 -1.72
CA PHE A 156 12.77 -6.28 -2.85
C PHE A 156 11.80 -7.43 -2.62
N THR A 157 12.32 -8.62 -2.29
CA THR A 157 11.51 -9.84 -2.16
C THR A 157 10.56 -9.76 -0.97
N SER A 158 11.00 -9.21 0.17
CA SER A 158 10.16 -9.07 1.36
C SER A 158 9.02 -8.10 1.09
N ASP A 159 9.32 -6.89 0.61
CA ASP A 159 8.33 -5.83 0.47
C ASP A 159 7.33 -6.16 -0.63
N PHE A 160 7.86 -6.61 -1.78
CA PHE A 160 7.03 -7.00 -2.90
C PHE A 160 6.20 -8.23 -2.56
N GLY A 161 6.76 -9.22 -1.85
CA GLY A 161 6.03 -10.40 -1.41
C GLY A 161 4.85 -10.07 -0.48
N ILE A 162 5.07 -9.20 0.51
CA ILE A 162 4.02 -8.71 1.42
C ILE A 162 2.90 -8.01 0.63
N PHE A 163 3.28 -7.13 -0.31
CA PHE A 163 2.32 -6.43 -1.16
C PHE A 163 1.53 -7.39 -2.06
N VAL A 164 2.21 -8.31 -2.77
CA VAL A 164 1.58 -9.32 -3.64
C VAL A 164 0.61 -10.19 -2.86
N PHE A 165 0.97 -10.61 -1.64
CA PHE A 165 0.05 -11.34 -0.78
C PHE A 165 -1.22 -10.54 -0.47
N ALA A 166 -1.07 -9.27 -0.06
CA ALA A 166 -2.21 -8.43 0.31
C ALA A 166 -3.12 -8.10 -0.88
N ILE A 167 -2.55 -7.85 -2.07
CA ILE A 167 -3.35 -7.56 -3.26
C ILE A 167 -4.10 -8.80 -3.76
N LEU A 168 -3.50 -9.99 -3.69
CA LEU A 168 -4.19 -11.25 -4.00
C LEU A 168 -5.29 -11.56 -2.98
N PHE A 169 -5.03 -11.33 -1.70
CA PHE A 169 -6.05 -11.44 -0.65
C PHE A 169 -7.21 -10.47 -0.91
N HIS A 170 -6.92 -9.22 -1.23
CA HIS A 170 -7.92 -8.21 -1.56
C HIS A 170 -8.74 -8.64 -2.78
N ALA A 171 -8.09 -9.04 -3.88
CA ALA A 171 -8.75 -9.55 -5.08
C ALA A 171 -9.68 -10.73 -4.78
N ARG A 172 -9.24 -11.66 -3.93
CA ARG A 172 -10.02 -12.85 -3.57
C ARG A 172 -11.24 -12.52 -2.71
N THR A 173 -11.13 -11.49 -1.88
CA THR A 173 -12.10 -11.21 -0.83
C THR A 173 -13.15 -10.17 -1.20
N VAL A 174 -12.86 -9.32 -2.18
CA VAL A 174 -13.85 -8.42 -2.79
C VAL A 174 -14.89 -9.20 -3.62
N TYR A 175 -14.56 -10.42 -4.08
CA TYR A 175 -15.46 -11.30 -4.83
C TYR A 175 -15.72 -12.61 -4.07
N PRO A 176 -16.80 -12.71 -3.25
CA PRO A 176 -17.18 -13.99 -2.69
C PRO A 176 -17.50 -14.97 -3.84
N PRO A 177 -16.89 -16.17 -3.87
CA PRO A 177 -17.10 -17.15 -4.94
C PRO A 177 -18.56 -17.64 -5.03
N GLU A 178 -19.32 -17.52 -3.94
CA GLU A 178 -20.68 -18.03 -3.81
C GLU A 178 -21.68 -17.31 -4.72
N GLU A 179 -21.55 -15.99 -4.92
CA GLU A 179 -22.38 -15.26 -5.90
C GLU A 179 -22.05 -15.66 -7.35
N TYR A 180 -20.84 -16.19 -7.59
CA TYR A 180 -20.38 -16.59 -8.91
C TYR A 180 -20.95 -17.95 -9.32
N GLU A 181 -20.98 -18.92 -8.39
CA GLU A 181 -21.52 -20.25 -8.65
C GLU A 181 -23.05 -20.25 -8.73
N GLN A 182 -23.71 -19.43 -7.91
CA GLN A 182 -25.18 -19.33 -7.92
C GLN A 182 -25.73 -18.78 -9.25
N LYS A 183 -24.95 -17.94 -9.96
CA LYS A 183 -25.29 -17.44 -11.31
C LYS A 183 -24.83 -18.35 -12.46
N ARG A 184 -23.86 -19.23 -12.24
CA ARG A 184 -23.38 -20.18 -13.27
C ARG A 184 -24.23 -21.45 -13.35
N GLY A 185 -24.90 -21.80 -12.25
CA GLY A 185 -25.71 -23.01 -12.14
C GLY A 185 -27.21 -22.84 -12.46
N GLN A 186 -27.70 -21.63 -12.70
CA GLN A 186 -29.07 -21.44 -13.19
C GLN A 186 -29.08 -21.51 -14.73
N PRO A 187 -29.51 -22.64 -15.33
CA PRO A 187 -29.85 -22.63 -16.75
C PRO A 187 -30.88 -21.52 -16.99
N ASN A 188 -30.65 -20.72 -18.03
CA ASN A 188 -31.60 -19.74 -18.55
C ASN A 188 -32.88 -20.47 -18.99
N ILE A 189 -33.78 -20.80 -18.06
CA ILE A 189 -35.04 -21.50 -18.36
C ILE A 189 -36.12 -20.53 -18.88
N THR A 190 -35.86 -19.22 -18.93
CA THR A 190 -36.83 -18.22 -19.45
C THR A 190 -36.63 -17.87 -20.93
N ALA A 191 -36.23 -18.83 -21.75
CA ALA A 191 -36.21 -18.71 -23.21
C ALA A 191 -37.17 -19.69 -23.90
N SER A 192 -38.41 -19.84 -23.41
CA SER A 192 -39.50 -20.47 -24.20
C SER A 192 -40.89 -20.33 -23.56
N SER A 193 -41.40 -19.11 -23.49
CA SER A 193 -42.84 -18.75 -23.61
C SER A 193 -42.90 -17.23 -23.37
N SER A 194 -43.70 -16.41 -24.03
CA SER A 194 -44.81 -16.59 -24.92
C SER A 194 -44.92 -15.26 -25.68
N SER A 195 -45.37 -15.35 -26.93
CA SER A 195 -45.83 -14.28 -27.80
C SER A 195 -46.56 -13.11 -27.11
N ASN A 196 -46.37 -11.92 -27.70
CA ASN A 196 -47.15 -10.68 -27.56
C ASN A 196 -46.91 -9.83 -26.31
N GLU A 197 -45.84 -9.03 -26.34
CA GLU A 197 -45.89 -7.71 -25.71
C GLU A 197 -45.01 -6.70 -26.46
N LYS A 198 -45.62 -6.02 -27.45
CA LYS A 198 -45.16 -4.72 -27.92
C LYS A 198 -45.60 -3.70 -26.87
N ASN A 199 -44.80 -3.45 -25.83
CA ASN A 199 -44.85 -2.19 -25.10
C ASN A 199 -43.61 -1.95 -24.25
N SER A 200 -43.07 -0.73 -24.40
CA SER A 200 -42.12 -0.05 -23.50
C SER A 200 -40.76 -0.71 -23.28
N GLN A 201 -39.82 -0.29 -24.14
CA GLN A 201 -38.38 -0.23 -23.95
C GLN A 201 -37.96 0.09 -22.50
N GLY A 202 -37.56 -0.96 -21.77
CA GLY A 202 -36.78 -0.87 -20.54
C GLY A 202 -35.66 -1.89 -20.63
N GLY A 203 -34.75 -1.71 -21.60
CA GLY A 203 -33.66 -2.64 -21.84
C GLY A 203 -32.72 -2.68 -20.64
N VAL A 204 -32.80 -3.75 -19.85
CA VAL A 204 -31.84 -4.05 -18.78
C VAL A 204 -30.47 -4.16 -19.45
N ARG A 205 -29.64 -3.12 -19.32
CA ARG A 205 -28.24 -3.19 -19.74
C ARG A 205 -27.54 -4.19 -18.84
N VAL A 206 -27.27 -5.37 -19.38
CA VAL A 206 -26.35 -6.32 -18.76
C VAL A 206 -24.99 -5.64 -18.75
N LEU A 207 -24.58 -5.14 -17.57
CA LEU A 207 -23.25 -4.57 -17.37
C LEU A 207 -22.24 -5.67 -17.66
N GLU A 208 -21.51 -5.51 -18.76
CA GLU A 208 -20.43 -6.39 -19.15
C GLU A 208 -19.40 -6.43 -18.02
N LYS A 209 -19.19 -7.63 -17.47
CA LYS A 209 -18.24 -7.85 -16.38
C LYS A 209 -16.84 -7.67 -16.95
N LYS A 210 -16.24 -6.50 -16.73
CA LYS A 210 -14.85 -6.23 -17.12
C LYS A 210 -13.95 -7.24 -16.42
N ASP A 211 -13.06 -7.87 -17.18
CA ASP A 211 -12.03 -8.73 -16.61
C ASP A 211 -11.06 -7.87 -15.77
N LEU A 212 -11.04 -8.14 -14.47
CA LEU A 212 -10.27 -7.40 -13.47
C LEU A 212 -8.83 -7.89 -13.39
N THR A 213 -8.54 -9.04 -14.00
CA THR A 213 -7.22 -9.66 -14.02
C THR A 213 -6.17 -8.67 -14.52
N TYR A 214 -6.49 -7.92 -15.57
CA TYR A 214 -5.60 -6.89 -16.12
C TYR A 214 -5.36 -5.74 -15.15
N GLY A 215 -6.38 -5.32 -14.38
CA GLY A 215 -6.26 -4.26 -13.38
C GLY A 215 -5.31 -4.66 -12.25
N TYR A 216 -5.53 -5.84 -11.66
CA TYR A 216 -4.67 -6.36 -10.61
C TYR A 216 -3.24 -6.66 -11.09
N PHE A 217 -3.09 -7.22 -12.29
CA PHE A 217 -1.77 -7.47 -12.88
C PHE A 217 -1.02 -6.15 -13.14
N GLY A 218 -1.72 -5.12 -13.63
CA GLY A 218 -1.14 -3.78 -13.81
C GLY A 218 -0.63 -3.16 -12.51
N VAL A 219 -1.39 -3.30 -11.42
CA VAL A 219 -0.99 -2.85 -10.07
C VAL A 219 0.27 -3.59 -9.60
N ILE A 220 0.32 -4.92 -9.76
CA ILE A 220 1.47 -5.74 -9.39
C ILE A 220 2.71 -5.35 -10.19
N LEU A 221 2.58 -5.17 -11.50
CA LEU A 221 3.70 -4.76 -12.36
C LEU A 221 4.24 -3.38 -11.96
N PHE A 222 3.34 -2.42 -11.72
CA PHE A 222 3.72 -1.09 -11.29
C PHE A 222 4.41 -1.10 -9.92
N ALA A 223 3.90 -1.88 -8.97
CA ALA A 223 4.53 -2.09 -7.67
C ALA A 223 5.93 -2.73 -7.80
N ALA A 224 6.12 -3.68 -8.73
CA ALA A 224 7.41 -4.29 -8.99
C ALA A 224 8.43 -3.28 -9.51
N VAL A 225 8.03 -2.38 -10.41
CA VAL A 225 8.90 -1.32 -10.95
C VAL A 225 9.32 -0.34 -9.85
N ILE A 226 8.36 0.15 -9.05
CA ILE A 226 8.67 1.06 -7.94
C ILE A 226 9.57 0.37 -6.90
N GLN A 227 9.24 -0.87 -6.50
CA GLN A 227 10.07 -1.59 -5.53
C GLN A 227 11.47 -1.86 -6.09
N ALA A 228 11.62 -2.12 -7.39
CA ALA A 228 12.92 -2.29 -8.01
C ALA A 228 13.71 -0.97 -8.02
N HIS A 229 13.05 0.15 -8.34
CA HIS A 229 13.66 1.48 -8.27
C HIS A 229 14.19 1.74 -6.84
N PHE A 230 13.35 1.54 -5.83
CA PHE A 230 13.74 1.71 -4.42
C PHE A 230 14.87 0.75 -4.00
N SER A 231 14.81 -0.52 -4.42
CA SER A 231 15.75 -1.53 -3.90
C SER A 231 17.13 -1.45 -4.57
N PHE A 232 17.19 -1.15 -5.87
CA PHE A 232 18.42 -1.26 -6.66
C PHE A 232 19.02 0.08 -7.08
N PHE A 233 18.23 1.15 -7.09
CA PHE A 233 18.62 2.43 -7.69
C PHE A 233 18.46 3.63 -6.74
N ALA A 234 17.97 3.41 -5.52
CA ALA A 234 17.70 4.52 -4.61
C ALA A 234 18.99 5.29 -4.31
N ALA A 235 18.95 6.57 -4.67
CA ALA A 235 20.00 7.56 -4.47
C ALA A 235 19.73 8.32 -3.15
N PRO A 236 20.73 9.03 -2.59
CA PRO A 236 20.64 9.58 -1.23
C PRO A 236 19.38 10.45 -1.06
N ALA A 237 18.54 10.11 -0.08
CA ALA A 237 17.30 10.84 0.18
C ALA A 237 17.53 12.31 0.61
N GLU A 238 18.78 12.69 0.87
CA GLU A 238 19.19 14.07 1.16
C GLU A 238 19.06 15.00 -0.06
N GLU A 239 19.06 14.49 -1.29
CA GLU A 239 18.82 15.34 -2.45
C GLU A 239 17.32 15.61 -2.59
N TRP A 240 16.93 16.88 -2.42
CA TRP A 240 15.52 17.32 -2.41
C TRP A 240 14.70 16.83 -3.63
N TRP A 241 15.32 16.67 -4.79
CA TRP A 241 14.64 16.21 -6.00
C TRP A 241 14.34 14.70 -5.94
N ILE A 242 15.20 13.91 -5.30
CA ILE A 242 14.97 12.47 -5.05
C ILE A 242 13.80 12.30 -4.08
N ALA A 243 13.79 13.06 -2.99
CA ALA A 243 12.66 13.11 -2.06
C ALA A 243 11.35 13.46 -2.80
N GLY A 244 11.40 14.41 -3.73
CA GLY A 244 10.27 14.75 -4.60
C GLY A 244 9.82 13.60 -5.51
N VAL A 245 10.74 12.84 -6.08
CA VAL A 245 10.44 11.63 -6.88
C VAL A 245 9.72 10.59 -6.02
N PHE A 246 10.23 10.30 -4.83
CA PHE A 246 9.62 9.35 -3.90
C PHE A 246 8.20 9.77 -3.47
N MET A 247 7.98 11.06 -3.17
CA MET A 247 6.64 11.57 -2.90
C MET A 247 5.71 11.39 -4.11
N ALA A 248 6.19 11.64 -5.33
CA ALA A 248 5.42 11.44 -6.55
C ALA A 248 5.08 9.96 -6.79
N GLU A 249 5.98 9.04 -6.47
CA GLU A 249 5.72 7.60 -6.52
C GLU A 249 4.62 7.17 -5.54
N ILE A 250 4.65 7.66 -4.30
CA ILE A 250 3.60 7.39 -3.30
C ILE A 250 2.24 7.86 -3.84
N VAL A 251 2.15 9.12 -4.29
CA VAL A 251 0.89 9.68 -4.81
C VAL A 251 0.44 8.96 -6.08
N GLY A 252 1.37 8.66 -6.98
CA GLY A 252 1.10 7.89 -8.20
C GLY A 252 0.53 6.51 -7.89
N PHE A 253 1.11 5.80 -6.92
CA PHE A 253 0.65 4.48 -6.52
C PHE A 253 -0.71 4.50 -5.82
N VAL A 254 -0.96 5.51 -4.97
CA VAL A 254 -2.29 5.78 -4.42
C VAL A 254 -3.33 5.99 -5.53
N GLY A 255 -2.97 6.73 -6.58
CA GLY A 255 -3.81 6.92 -7.77
C GLY A 255 -4.10 5.62 -8.52
N VAL A 256 -3.09 4.75 -8.67
CA VAL A 256 -3.25 3.41 -9.28
C VAL A 256 -4.20 2.53 -8.45
N LEU A 257 -4.07 2.54 -7.12
CA LEU A 257 -4.99 1.82 -6.23
C LEU A 257 -6.40 2.42 -6.24
N HIS A 258 -6.53 3.74 -6.37
CA HIS A 258 -7.84 4.38 -6.57
C HIS A 258 -8.51 3.92 -7.87
N TRP A 259 -7.73 3.81 -8.94
CA TRP A 259 -8.24 3.33 -10.23
C TRP A 259 -8.71 1.87 -10.14
N LEU A 260 -7.96 1.02 -9.42
CA LEU A 260 -8.36 -0.35 -9.10
C LEU A 260 -9.71 -0.40 -8.36
N GLU A 261 -9.97 0.53 -7.44
CA GLU A 261 -11.25 0.62 -6.74
C GLU A 261 -12.44 0.88 -7.69
N GLY A 262 -12.22 1.66 -8.75
CA GLY A 262 -13.23 1.86 -9.80
C GLY A 262 -13.62 0.58 -10.54
N TYR A 263 -12.68 -0.37 -10.64
CA TYR A 263 -12.93 -1.69 -11.20
C TYR A 263 -13.66 -2.63 -10.24
N THR A 264 -13.46 -2.47 -8.92
CA THR A 264 -14.07 -3.36 -7.93
C THR A 264 -15.49 -2.97 -7.51
N ARG A 265 -15.87 -1.70 -7.63
CA ARG A 265 -17.18 -1.19 -7.20
C ARG A 265 -18.34 -1.36 -8.21
N VAL A 266 -18.18 -2.13 -9.28
CA VAL A 266 -19.13 -2.21 -10.43
C VAL A 266 -20.53 -2.76 -10.07
N GLY A 267 -20.78 -3.22 -8.83
CA GLY A 267 -22.02 -3.92 -8.46
C GLY A 267 -23.25 -3.11 -8.03
N ALA A 268 -23.19 -1.77 -7.85
CA ALA A 268 -24.30 -1.07 -7.17
C ALA A 268 -24.73 0.26 -7.80
N LYS A 269 -24.56 0.47 -9.12
CA LYS A 269 -25.41 1.45 -9.81
C LYS A 269 -26.78 0.81 -10.02
N VAL A 270 -27.58 0.79 -8.96
CA VAL A 270 -29.03 0.77 -9.12
C VAL A 270 -29.34 2.07 -9.84
N GLU A 271 -29.57 2.00 -11.15
CA GLU A 271 -30.20 3.11 -11.85
C GLU A 271 -31.58 3.27 -11.22
N ASP A 272 -31.67 4.14 -10.21
CA ASP A 272 -32.92 4.76 -9.81
C ASP A 272 -33.40 5.57 -11.02
N THR A 273 -34.00 4.86 -11.95
CA THR A 273 -34.86 5.44 -12.98
C THR A 273 -36.04 5.99 -12.20
N LYS A 274 -35.86 7.20 -11.65
CA LYS A 274 -36.95 8.05 -11.20
C LYS A 274 -37.89 8.16 -12.39
N LYS A 275 -38.98 7.39 -12.37
CA LYS A 275 -40.19 7.70 -13.11
C LYS A 275 -40.69 9.02 -12.54
N THR A 276 -40.25 10.12 -13.14
CA THR A 276 -40.95 11.39 -13.07
C THR A 276 -42.27 11.18 -13.80
N ASN A 277 -43.34 10.99 -13.03
CA ASN A 277 -44.72 11.11 -13.50
C ASN A 277 -45.08 12.58 -13.65
#